data_AF-A0A1C6KTK3-F1
#
_entry.id   AF-A0A1C6KTK3-F1
#
_cell.length_a   1.000
_cell.length_b   1.000
_cell.length_c   1.000
_cell.angle_alpha   90.00
_cell.angle_beta   90.00
_cell.angle_gamma   90.00
#
_symmetry.space_group_name_H-M   'P 1'
#
loop_
_entity.id
_entity.type
_entity.pdbx_description
1 polymer ?
#
loop_
_entity_poly.entity_id
_entity_poly.type
_entity_poly.pdbx_seq_one_letter_code
_entity_poly.pdbx_strand_id
1 'polypeptide(L)' 'MAYEKLEKKVNGLMKAIKKGRLTEEIADEVSDVIDEIEDLGDAAKKNFSSALNEMKKALKKMK' A
#
# COMPACT_ATOMS: atom_id res chain seq x y z
N MET A 1 -12.74 12.45 5.03
CA MET A 1 -12.43 11.46 6.07
C MET A 1 -11.92 10.13 5.52
N ALA A 2 -12.45 9.57 4.41
CA ALA A 2 -11.97 8.30 3.85
C ALA A 2 -10.48 8.31 3.46
N TYR A 3 -10.01 9.42 2.86
CA TYR A 3 -8.63 9.58 2.41
C TYR A 3 -7.60 9.57 3.55
N GLU A 4 -7.90 10.17 4.70
CA GLU A 4 -7.01 10.15 5.88
C GLU A 4 -6.81 8.75 6.46
N LYS A 5 -7.86 7.93 6.46
CA LYS A 5 -7.77 6.55 6.97
C LYS A 5 -6.90 5.70 6.05
N LEU A 6 -7.08 5.86 4.73
CA LEU A 6 -6.26 5.21 3.71
C LEU A 6 -4.80 5.67 3.80
N GLU A 7 -4.55 6.96 3.95
CA GLU A 7 -3.20 7.50 4.09
C GLU A 7 -2.49 6.94 5.33
N LYS A 8 -3.19 6.80 6.47
CA LYS A 8 -2.65 6.13 7.66
C LYS A 8 -2.33 4.66 7.43
N LYS A 9 -3.24 3.90 6.79
CA LYS A 9 -3.00 2.49 6.41
C LYS A 9 -1.75 2.37 5.53
N VAL A 10 -1.70 3.15 4.44
CA VAL A 10 -0.60 3.17 3.49
C VAL A 10 0.73 3.43 4.19
N ASN A 11 0.79 4.45 5.03
CA ASN A 11 2.00 4.84 5.73
C ASN A 11 2.43 3.79 6.78
N GLY A 12 1.47 3.11 7.42
CA GLY A 12 1.72 1.99 8.33
C GLY A 12 2.37 0.80 7.62
N LEU A 13 1.78 0.36 6.51
CA LEU A 13 2.29 -0.74 5.71
C LEU A 13 3.66 -0.41 5.10
N MET A 14 3.84 0.83 4.61
CA MET A 14 5.11 1.30 4.06
C MET A 14 6.23 1.31 5.13
N LYS A 15 5.91 1.62 6.39
CA LYS A 15 6.86 1.48 7.50
C LYS A 15 7.22 0.02 7.77
N ALA A 16 6.27 -0.91 7.69
CA ALA A 16 6.54 -2.33 7.87
C ALA A 16 7.45 -2.88 6.76
N ILE A 17 7.13 -2.54 5.49
CA ILE A 17 7.96 -2.81 4.31
C ILE A 17 9.39 -2.28 4.51
N LYS A 18 9.54 -1.01 4.89
CA LYS A 18 10.87 -0.39 5.11
C LYS A 18 11.65 -1.03 6.25
N LYS A 19 10.96 -1.60 7.25
CA LYS A 19 11.58 -2.36 8.34
C LYS A 19 11.89 -3.82 7.98
N GLY A 20 11.62 -4.24 6.75
CA GLY A 20 11.79 -5.64 6.31
C GLY A 20 10.77 -6.60 6.92
N ARG A 21 9.69 -6.09 7.52
CA ARG A 21 8.60 -6.88 8.10
C ARG A 21 7.51 -7.06 7.06
N LEU A 22 7.85 -7.73 5.97
CA LEU A 22 6.86 -8.19 5.01
C LEU A 22 6.54 -9.63 5.40
N THR A 23 5.36 -9.84 5.99
CA THR A 23 4.78 -11.17 6.24
C THR A 23 3.63 -11.40 5.26
N GLU A 24 3.18 -12.64 5.09
CA GLU A 24 2.02 -12.95 4.23
C GLU A 24 0.81 -12.08 4.60
N GLU A 25 0.50 -11.94 5.90
CA GLU A 25 -0.58 -11.06 6.39
C GLU A 25 -0.42 -9.59 5.95
N ILE A 26 0.79 -9.04 6.02
CA ILE A 26 1.07 -7.66 5.58
C ILE A 26 1.01 -7.56 4.05
N ALA A 27 1.36 -8.63 3.34
CA ALA A 27 1.28 -8.67 1.89
C ALA A 27 -0.18 -8.69 1.39
N ASP A 28 -1.05 -9.43 2.08
CA ASP A 28 -2.50 -9.41 1.84
C ASP A 28 -3.08 -8.00 2.12
N GLU A 29 -2.75 -7.39 3.26
CA GLU A 29 -3.19 -6.01 3.56
C GLU A 29 -2.67 -4.98 2.54
N VAL A 30 -1.43 -5.15 2.06
CA VAL A 30 -0.88 -4.27 1.03
C VAL A 30 -1.62 -4.44 -0.30
N SER A 31 -2.00 -5.66 -0.67
CA SER A 31 -2.81 -5.89 -1.87
C SER A 31 -4.19 -5.26 -1.74
N ASP A 32 -4.86 -5.47 -0.60
CA ASP A 32 -6.17 -4.87 -0.31
C ASP A 32 -6.13 -3.35 -0.41
N VAL A 33 -5.11 -2.70 0.16
CA VAL A 33 -4.94 -1.24 0.09
C VAL A 33 -4.61 -0.77 -1.33
N ILE A 34 -3.83 -1.55 -2.10
CA ILE A 34 -3.60 -1.25 -3.51
C ILE A 34 -4.94 -1.24 -4.25
N ASP A 35 -5.74 -2.30 -4.12
CA ASP A 35 -7.05 -2.41 -4.77
C ASP A 35 -8.01 -1.30 -4.30
N GLU A 36 -8.02 -0.95 -3.01
CA GLU A 36 -8.81 0.17 -2.46
C GLU A 36 -8.43 1.50 -3.15
N ILE A 37 -7.12 1.76 -3.33
CA ILE A 37 -6.64 2.94 -4.08
C ILE A 37 -7.02 2.85 -5.55
N GLU A 38 -7.02 1.65 -6.14
CA GLU A 38 -7.36 1.48 -7.54
C GLU A 38 -8.84 1.72 -7.82
N ASP A 39 -9.71 1.31 -6.89
CA ASP A 39 -11.17 1.49 -6.93
C ASP A 39 -11.58 2.95 -6.70
N LEU A 40 -10.88 3.67 -5.82
CA LEU A 40 -11.07 5.12 -5.60
C LEU A 40 -10.76 5.99 -6.83
N GLY A 41 -10.17 5.41 -7.88
CA GLY A 41 -9.97 6.03 -9.18
C GLY A 41 -8.68 6.83 -9.32
N ASP A 42 -8.55 7.49 -10.47
CA ASP A 42 -7.29 8.08 -10.94
C ASP A 42 -6.69 9.12 -9.98
N ALA A 43 -7.53 9.89 -9.29
CA ALA A 43 -7.09 10.90 -8.34
C ALA A 43 -6.33 10.29 -7.15
N ALA A 44 -6.85 9.19 -6.57
CA ALA A 44 -6.20 8.48 -5.48
C ALA A 44 -4.93 7.76 -5.98
N LYS A 45 -5.00 7.10 -7.14
CA LYS A 45 -3.82 6.49 -7.79
C LYS A 45 -2.68 7.49 -7.97
N LYS A 46 -2.99 8.71 -8.43
CA LYS A 46 -1.98 9.74 -8.67
C LYS A 46 -1.34 10.23 -7.37
N ASN A 47 -2.16 10.41 -6.33
CA ASN A 47 -1.71 10.95 -5.05
C ASN A 47 -0.97 9.89 -4.20
N PHE A 48 -1.29 8.60 -4.35
CA PHE A 48 -0.58 7.47 -3.74
C PHE A 48 0.40 6.74 -4.66
N SER A 49 0.63 7.22 -5.88
CA SER A 49 1.43 6.54 -6.92
C SER A 49 2.80 6.07 -6.42
N SER A 50 3.48 6.91 -5.63
CA SER A 50 4.78 6.59 -5.05
C SER A 50 4.70 5.42 -4.07
N ALA A 51 3.72 5.46 -3.15
CA ALA A 51 3.51 4.41 -2.15
C ALA A 51 3.06 3.10 -2.80
N LEU A 52 2.12 3.16 -3.76
CA LEU A 52 1.68 2.02 -4.57
C LEU A 52 2.86 1.33 -5.26
N ASN A 53 3.78 2.10 -5.86
CA ASN A 53 4.95 1.53 -6.51
C ASN A 53 5.91 0.85 -5.53
N GLU A 54 6.15 1.45 -4.37
CA GLU A 54 6.98 0.84 -3.31
C GLU A 54 6.34 -0.45 -2.79
N MET A 55 5.03 -0.44 -2.56
CA MET A 55 4.24 -1.59 -2.12
C MET A 55 4.26 -2.73 -3.14
N LYS A 56 3.96 -2.44 -4.41
CA LYS A 56 4.04 -3.43 -5.51
C LYS A 56 5.45 -4.01 -5.65
N LYS A 57 6.50 -3.20 -5.44
CA LYS A 57 7.89 -3.69 -5.42
C LYS A 57 8.17 -4.59 -4.23
N ALA A 58 7.69 -4.24 -3.05
CA ALA A 58 7.88 -5.03 -1.84
C ALA A 58 7.23 -6.42 -1.99
N LEU A 59 5.97 -6.47 -2.44
CA LEU A 59 5.26 -7.71 -2.75
C LEU A 59 6.04 -8.59 -3.75
N LYS A 60 6.59 -7.99 -4.81
CA LYS A 60 7.40 -8.72 -5.79
C LYS A 60 8.69 -9.31 -5.22
N LYS A 61 9.32 -8.64 -4.24
CA LYS A 61 10.54 -9.14 -3.59
C LYS A 61 10.30 -10.33 -2.65
N MET A 62 9.04 -10.61 -2.36
CA MET A 62 8.62 -11.72 -1.51
C MET A 62 8.51 -13.06 -2.26
N LYS A 63 8.40 -13.00 -3.59
CA LYS A 63 8.41 -14.18 -4.47
C LYS A 63 9.81 -14.73 -4.68
#